data_AF-A0A3M1YFC9-F1
#
_entry.id   AF-A0A3M1YFC9-F1
#
_cell.length_a   1.000
_cell.length_b   1.000
_cell.length_c   1.000
_cell.angle_alpha   90.00
_cell.angle_beta   90.00
_cell.angle_gamma   90.00
#
_symmetry.space_group_name_H-M   'P 1'
#
loop_
_entity.id
_entity.type
_entity.pdbx_description
1 polymer ?
#
loop_
_entity_poly.entity_id
_entity_poly.type
_entity_poly.pdbx_seq_one_letter_code
_entity_poly.pdbx_strand_id
1 'polypeptide(L)'
;MRWWNSLSFSEKALALLIGLIFIGILGKIGTVLPLLVIIAVLSYVLKDDRRQNTNQQGESYKQQWQSTHTPQQTSRYPRDIQPHALTAVRRAGLDPKSVQILTVDIGVMSFHGDASPVIHRTWPVDDDCDYIQPFIQLRVPRNAAGTIAFEIFDKNGELVFMHEDEYQLQTGTNLVVPAARLPVHDEQDNNGTWEMRVSVGNIIIARHEFGWEATEAPDFRRHVGEDGEISSELRAALYNSRIEQLSIDDLLADQEDDQQQAAH
;
A
#
# COMPACT_ATOMS: atom_id res chain seq x y z
N MET A 1 -20.37 -42.14 -18.38
CA MET A 1 -19.14 -41.42 -17.96
C MET A 1 -18.77 -40.19 -18.82
N ARG A 2 -19.13 -40.09 -20.12
CA ARG A 2 -18.78 -38.89 -20.94
C ARG A 2 -19.41 -37.57 -20.47
N TRP A 3 -20.56 -37.59 -19.82
CA TRP A 3 -21.27 -36.39 -19.35
C TRP A 3 -20.67 -35.75 -18.08
N TRP A 4 -19.89 -36.50 -17.29
CA TRP A 4 -19.30 -35.97 -16.04
C TRP A 4 -18.15 -34.98 -16.30
N ASN A 5 -17.47 -35.11 -17.45
CA ASN A 5 -16.33 -34.28 -17.78
C ASN A 5 -16.69 -32.94 -18.43
N SER A 6 -17.93 -32.74 -18.88
CA SER A 6 -18.39 -31.47 -19.47
C SER A 6 -18.92 -30.47 -18.45
N LEU A 7 -19.11 -30.87 -17.18
CA LEU A 7 -19.59 -29.98 -16.12
C LEU A 7 -18.47 -29.05 -15.64
N SER A 8 -18.82 -27.81 -15.31
CA SER A 8 -17.91 -26.88 -14.64
C SER A 8 -17.63 -27.35 -13.20
N PHE A 9 -16.58 -26.81 -12.57
CA PHE A 9 -16.17 -27.24 -11.23
C PHE A 9 -17.29 -27.05 -10.19
N SER A 10 -18.02 -25.93 -10.27
CA SER A 10 -19.15 -25.62 -9.39
C SER A 10 -20.33 -26.58 -9.58
N GLU A 11 -20.63 -26.99 -10.81
CA GLU A 11 -21.72 -27.94 -11.09
C GLU A 11 -21.39 -29.37 -10.61
N LYS A 12 -20.12 -29.78 -10.71
CA LYS A 12 -19.67 -31.07 -10.15
C LYS A 12 -19.77 -31.07 -8.63
N ALA A 13 -19.43 -29.96 -7.98
CA ALA A 13 -19.54 -29.81 -6.53
C ALA A 13 -21.01 -29.88 -6.08
N LEU A 14 -21.92 -29.21 -6.80
CA LEU A 14 -23.35 -29.23 -6.49
C LEU A 14 -23.97 -30.62 -6.70
N ALA A 15 -23.60 -31.34 -7.77
CA ALA A 15 -24.06 -32.71 -8.00
C ALA A 15 -23.58 -33.69 -6.91
N LEU A 16 -22.34 -33.53 -6.41
CA LEU A 16 -21.82 -34.34 -5.31
C LEU A 16 -22.53 -34.05 -3.98
N LEU A 17 -22.88 -32.79 -3.73
CA LEU A 17 -23.56 -32.36 -2.51
C LEU A 17 -25.01 -32.89 -2.47
N ILE A 18 -25.73 -32.86 -3.59
CA ILE A 18 -27.07 -33.47 -3.70
C ILE A 18 -26.99 -35.00 -3.52
N GLY A 19 -25.98 -35.65 -4.09
CA GLY A 19 -25.75 -37.09 -3.92
C GLY A 19 -25.51 -37.49 -2.46
N LEU A 20 -24.72 -36.70 -1.72
CA LEU A 20 -24.45 -36.92 -0.30
C LEU A 20 -25.70 -36.74 0.57
N ILE A 21 -26.56 -35.77 0.26
CA ILE A 21 -27.83 -35.58 0.95
C ILE A 21 -28.75 -36.79 0.74
N PHE A 22 -28.85 -37.32 -0.49
CA PHE A 22 -29.69 -38.49 -0.79
C PHE A 22 -29.20 -39.78 -0.10
N ILE A 23 -27.88 -39.98 0.02
CA ILE A 23 -27.30 -41.13 0.74
C ILE A 23 -27.54 -41.02 2.26
N GLY A 24 -27.52 -39.80 2.81
CA GLY A 24 -27.82 -39.54 4.22
C GLY A 24 -29.28 -39.76 4.61
N ILE A 25 -30.23 -39.68 3.67
CA ILE A 25 -31.67 -39.87 3.93
C ILE A 25 -32.04 -41.37 4.00
N LEU A 26 -31.33 -42.25 3.28
CA LEU A 26 -31.62 -43.71 3.30
C LEU A 26 -30.82 -44.49 4.35
N GLY A 27 -29.64 -44.03 4.74
CA GLY A 27 -28.86 -44.65 5.82
C GLY A 27 -29.22 -44.00 7.16
N LYS A 28 -29.58 -44.80 8.18
CA LYS A 28 -29.69 -44.35 9.59
C LYS A 28 -28.33 -43.96 10.20
N ILE A 29 -27.45 -43.37 9.41
CA ILE A 29 -26.15 -42.83 9.83
C ILE A 29 -26.38 -41.33 9.96
N GLY A 30 -26.20 -40.83 11.18
CA GLY A 30 -26.64 -39.51 11.62
C GLY A 30 -26.39 -38.40 10.61
N THR A 31 -27.41 -37.55 10.46
CA THR A 31 -27.52 -36.37 9.58
C THR A 31 -26.41 -35.32 9.77
N VAL A 32 -25.47 -35.53 10.70
CA VAL A 32 -24.43 -34.60 11.10
C VAL A 32 -23.33 -34.47 10.03
N LEU A 33 -22.92 -35.57 9.40
CA LEU A 33 -21.83 -35.55 8.42
C LEU A 33 -22.12 -34.72 7.15
N PRO A 34 -23.28 -34.85 6.47
CA PRO A 34 -23.56 -34.02 5.29
C PRO A 34 -23.69 -32.54 5.64
N LEU A 35 -24.20 -32.20 6.83
CA LEU A 35 -24.35 -30.82 7.27
C LEU A 35 -22.98 -30.14 7.49
N LEU A 36 -22.02 -30.85 8.09
CA LEU A 36 -20.65 -30.35 8.24
C LEU A 36 -19.96 -30.13 6.89
N VAL A 37 -20.20 -30.98 5.90
CA VAL A 37 -19.67 -30.78 4.54
C VAL A 37 -20.28 -29.55 3.88
N ILE A 38 -21.59 -29.32 4.04
CA ILE A 38 -22.26 -28.12 3.50
C ILE A 38 -21.71 -26.86 4.17
N ILE A 39 -21.55 -26.86 5.49
CA ILE A 39 -20.98 -25.72 6.23
C ILE A 39 -19.52 -25.48 5.83
N ALA A 40 -18.71 -26.53 5.66
CA ALA A 40 -17.33 -26.42 5.19
C ALA A 40 -17.23 -25.83 3.77
N VAL A 41 -18.15 -26.21 2.87
CA VAL A 41 -18.20 -25.66 1.51
C VAL A 41 -18.70 -24.21 1.53
N LEU A 42 -19.73 -23.89 2.33
CA LEU A 42 -20.26 -22.53 2.44
C LEU A 42 -19.22 -21.56 3.03
N SER A 43 -18.51 -21.99 4.08
CA SER A 43 -17.44 -21.21 4.70
C SER A 43 -16.22 -21.05 3.78
N TYR A 44 -15.91 -22.04 2.94
CA TYR A 44 -14.87 -21.91 1.92
C TYR A 44 -15.25 -20.87 0.85
N VAL A 45 -16.48 -20.89 0.34
CA VAL A 45 -16.96 -19.94 -0.67
C VAL A 45 -17.02 -18.50 -0.12
N LEU A 46 -17.53 -18.32 1.10
CA LEU A 46 -17.61 -16.99 1.73
C LEU A 46 -16.23 -16.41 2.08
N LYS A 47 -15.21 -17.25 2.27
CA LYS A 47 -13.84 -16.82 2.54
C LYS A 47 -13.11 -16.36 1.28
N ASP A 48 -13.57 -16.78 0.09
CA ASP A 48 -13.00 -16.36 -1.19
C ASP A 48 -13.43 -14.92 -1.55
N ASP A 49 -14.67 -14.55 -1.25
CA ASP A 49 -15.17 -13.18 -1.48
C ASP A 49 -14.49 -12.13 -0.58
N ARG A 50 -14.12 -12.49 0.66
CA ARG A 50 -13.37 -11.56 1.55
C ARG A 50 -11.90 -11.41 1.16
N ARG A 51 -11.32 -12.38 0.46
CA ARG A 51 -9.94 -12.27 -0.06
C ARG A 51 -9.86 -11.37 -1.28
N GLN A 52 -10.95 -11.17 -2.02
CA GLN A 52 -10.96 -10.28 -3.17
C GLN A 52 -11.07 -8.80 -2.80
N ASN A 53 -11.77 -8.43 -1.72
CA ASN A 53 -11.95 -7.02 -1.35
C ASN A 53 -10.73 -6.37 -0.67
N THR A 54 -9.93 -7.09 0.12
CA THR A 54 -8.72 -6.52 0.74
C THR A 54 -7.55 -6.41 -0.25
N ASN A 55 -7.48 -7.33 -1.22
CA ASN A 55 -6.43 -7.30 -2.25
C ASN A 55 -6.69 -6.26 -3.35
N GLN A 56 -7.93 -5.84 -3.61
CA GLN A 56 -8.22 -4.85 -4.66
C GLN A 56 -7.74 -3.43 -4.35
N GLN A 57 -7.70 -3.02 -3.08
CA GLN A 57 -7.11 -1.72 -2.72
C GLN A 57 -5.59 -1.75 -2.85
N GLY A 58 -4.90 -2.75 -2.30
CA GLY A 58 -3.43 -2.90 -2.41
C GLY A 58 -2.93 -3.12 -3.85
N GLU A 59 -3.64 -3.88 -4.68
CA GLU A 59 -3.25 -4.13 -6.06
C GLU A 59 -3.60 -2.99 -7.02
N SER A 60 -4.66 -2.20 -6.76
CA SER A 60 -4.96 -1.01 -7.57
C SER A 60 -3.86 0.05 -7.48
N TYR A 61 -3.23 0.21 -6.30
CA TYR A 61 -2.07 1.10 -6.16
C TYR A 61 -0.87 0.55 -6.94
N LYS A 62 -0.55 -0.75 -6.83
CA LYS A 62 0.56 -1.36 -7.59
C LYS A 62 0.32 -1.30 -9.12
N GLN A 63 -0.92 -1.47 -9.58
CA GLN A 63 -1.27 -1.39 -11.00
C GLN A 63 -1.32 0.05 -11.54
N GLN A 64 -1.75 1.06 -10.77
CA GLN A 64 -1.74 2.46 -11.23
C GLN A 64 -0.32 2.98 -11.45
N TRP A 65 0.64 2.62 -10.58
CA TRP A 65 2.05 2.95 -10.77
C TRP A 65 2.72 2.15 -11.91
N GLN A 66 2.25 0.93 -12.19
CA GLN A 66 2.73 0.14 -13.33
C GLN A 66 2.11 0.59 -14.68
N SER A 67 0.86 1.05 -14.70
CA SER A 67 0.08 1.30 -15.93
C SER A 67 0.41 2.60 -16.67
N THR A 68 1.28 3.47 -16.12
CA THR A 68 1.76 4.66 -16.85
C THR A 68 2.96 4.35 -17.76
N HIS A 69 3.46 3.11 -17.77
CA HIS A 69 4.50 2.67 -18.71
C HIS A 69 3.89 2.27 -20.06
N THR A 70 3.22 3.21 -20.73
CA THR A 70 3.15 3.08 -22.19
C THR A 70 4.59 3.21 -22.70
N PRO A 71 5.15 2.25 -23.46
CA PRO A 71 6.46 2.42 -24.08
C PRO A 71 6.35 3.44 -25.21
N GLN A 72 6.17 4.72 -24.85
CA GLN A 72 6.21 5.82 -25.79
C GLN A 72 7.68 6.13 -26.08
N GLN A 73 8.11 5.61 -27.23
CA GLN A 73 8.99 6.28 -28.19
C GLN A 73 10.18 7.05 -27.59
N THR A 74 11.31 6.35 -27.54
CA THR A 74 12.69 6.85 -27.67
C THR A 74 12.79 8.34 -28.02
N SER A 75 12.69 9.20 -27.02
CA SER A 75 12.83 10.64 -27.17
C SER A 75 14.23 11.07 -26.72
N ARG A 76 14.93 11.68 -27.69
CA ARG A 76 16.16 12.50 -27.70
C ARG A 76 16.56 13.33 -26.45
N TYR A 77 16.33 12.88 -25.23
CA TYR A 77 16.91 13.52 -24.04
C TYR A 77 18.33 12.97 -23.79
N PRO A 78 19.29 13.83 -23.37
CA PRO A 78 20.59 13.36 -22.88
C PRO A 78 20.39 12.24 -21.85
N ARG A 79 21.26 11.22 -21.87
CA ARG A 79 21.18 10.02 -21.01
C ARG A 79 21.11 10.31 -19.50
N ASP A 80 21.36 11.55 -19.08
CA ASP A 80 21.46 11.95 -17.67
C ASP A 80 20.15 12.50 -17.09
N ILE A 81 19.06 12.57 -17.87
CA ILE A 81 17.76 13.04 -17.39
C ILE A 81 16.86 11.85 -17.10
N GLN A 82 16.38 11.76 -15.87
CA GLN A 82 15.51 10.68 -15.44
C GLN A 82 14.07 10.86 -15.97
N PRO A 83 13.39 9.79 -16.42
CA PRO A 83 12.03 9.88 -16.96
C PRO A 83 10.99 10.45 -15.97
N HIS A 84 11.10 10.13 -14.67
CA HIS A 84 10.18 10.64 -13.65
C HIS A 84 10.36 12.14 -13.40
N ALA A 85 11.58 12.67 -13.56
CA ALA A 85 11.84 14.11 -13.48
C ALA A 85 11.12 14.88 -14.60
N LEU A 86 11.17 14.37 -15.85
CA LEU A 86 10.42 14.98 -16.96
C LEU A 86 8.91 14.94 -16.72
N THR A 87 8.42 13.86 -16.12
CA THR A 87 7.00 13.75 -15.74
C THR A 87 6.64 14.78 -14.69
N ALA A 88 7.51 15.01 -13.70
CA ALA A 88 7.29 16.01 -12.66
C ALA A 88 7.28 17.45 -13.21
N VAL A 89 8.14 17.77 -14.18
CA VAL A 89 8.13 19.07 -14.87
C VAL A 89 6.82 19.28 -15.65
N ARG A 90 6.34 18.24 -16.34
CA ARG A 90 5.06 18.30 -17.08
C ARG A 90 3.86 18.47 -16.14
N ARG A 91 3.86 17.78 -14.98
CA ARG A 91 2.82 17.96 -13.95
C ARG A 91 2.79 19.38 -13.38
N ALA A 92 3.92 20.07 -13.36
CA ALA A 92 3.99 21.50 -13.04
C ALA A 92 3.44 22.42 -14.15
N GLY A 93 3.01 21.88 -15.29
CA GLY A 93 2.49 22.64 -16.43
C GLY A 93 3.56 23.24 -17.33
N LEU A 94 4.82 22.81 -17.20
CA LEU A 94 5.95 23.31 -17.98
C LEU A 94 6.33 22.36 -19.11
N ASP A 95 6.83 22.91 -20.23
CA ASP A 95 7.46 22.10 -21.29
C ASP A 95 8.97 21.94 -21.00
N PRO A 96 9.46 20.72 -20.73
CA PRO A 96 10.88 20.46 -20.42
C PRO A 96 11.87 20.92 -21.50
N LYS A 97 11.41 21.15 -22.75
CA LYS A 97 12.27 21.66 -23.83
C LYS A 97 12.44 23.17 -23.82
N SER A 98 11.59 23.89 -23.08
CA SER A 98 11.52 25.35 -23.07
C SER A 98 12.00 25.98 -21.76
N VAL A 99 12.09 25.19 -20.68
CA VAL A 99 12.50 25.68 -19.36
C VAL A 99 13.99 26.05 -19.33
N GLN A 100 14.32 27.13 -18.62
CA GLN A 100 15.72 27.54 -18.44
C GLN A 100 16.43 26.68 -17.41
N ILE A 101 15.73 26.32 -16.33
CA ILE A 101 16.21 25.41 -15.29
C ILE A 101 15.50 24.09 -15.50
N LEU A 102 16.26 23.03 -15.76
CA LEU A 102 15.71 21.72 -16.07
C LEU A 102 15.89 20.78 -14.88
N THR A 103 14.79 20.23 -14.37
CA THR A 103 14.84 19.15 -13.38
C THR A 103 15.33 17.86 -14.04
N VAL A 104 16.44 17.31 -13.55
CA VAL A 104 17.06 16.10 -14.09
C VAL A 104 16.81 14.85 -13.25
N ASP A 105 16.66 15.02 -11.94
CA ASP A 105 16.25 13.99 -10.98
C ASP A 105 15.44 14.66 -9.86
N ILE A 106 14.55 13.91 -9.23
CA ILE A 106 13.67 14.38 -8.16
C ILE A 106 13.16 13.18 -7.36
N GLY A 107 12.97 13.34 -6.06
CA GLY A 107 12.42 12.29 -5.22
C GLY A 107 12.54 12.61 -3.74
N VAL A 108 12.42 11.57 -2.93
CA VAL A 108 12.46 11.63 -1.47
C VAL A 108 13.49 10.64 -0.96
N MET A 109 14.18 10.98 0.13
CA MET A 109 15.05 10.07 0.88
C MET A 109 14.38 9.69 2.18
N SER A 110 14.32 8.41 2.51
CA SER A 110 13.90 7.94 3.84
C SER A 110 15.11 7.65 4.72
N PHE A 111 14.95 7.89 6.02
CA PHE A 111 15.96 7.63 7.05
C PHE A 111 15.41 6.67 8.09
N HIS A 112 16.20 5.67 8.45
CA HIS A 112 15.87 4.63 9.42
C HIS A 112 17.00 4.50 10.44
N GLY A 113 16.83 5.11 11.61
CA GLY A 113 17.84 5.21 12.66
C GLY A 113 19.18 5.71 12.13
N ASP A 114 20.22 4.91 12.37
CA ASP A 114 21.59 5.17 11.90
C ASP A 114 21.92 4.55 10.53
N ALA A 115 20.93 3.97 9.84
CA ALA A 115 21.13 3.39 8.52
C ALA A 115 21.41 4.46 7.44
N SER A 116 21.99 4.02 6.33
CA SER A 116 22.17 4.91 5.18
C SER A 116 20.82 5.22 4.54
N PRO A 117 20.58 6.47 4.08
CA PRO A 117 19.29 6.86 3.54
C PRO A 117 18.97 6.11 2.25
N VAL A 118 17.69 5.74 2.09
CA VAL A 118 17.18 5.06 0.90
C VAL A 118 16.51 6.08 -0.01
N ILE A 119 16.82 6.03 -1.31
CA ILE A 119 16.33 7.00 -2.30
C ILE A 119 15.08 6.45 -3.01
N HIS A 120 13.98 7.16 -2.88
CA HIS A 120 12.68 6.88 -3.47
C HIS A 120 12.39 7.86 -4.62
N ARG A 121 12.42 7.35 -5.85
CA ARG A 121 12.14 8.13 -7.10
C ARG A 121 10.79 7.80 -7.71
N THR A 122 10.46 6.51 -7.72
CA THR A 122 9.24 5.97 -8.34
C THR A 122 8.62 4.87 -7.47
N TRP A 123 9.38 4.39 -6.49
CA TRP A 123 8.94 3.41 -5.53
C TRP A 123 8.32 4.12 -4.34
N PRO A 124 7.33 3.50 -3.68
CA PRO A 124 6.77 4.05 -2.46
C PRO A 124 7.82 4.15 -1.35
N VAL A 125 7.60 5.07 -0.42
CA VAL A 125 8.40 5.26 0.78
C VAL A 125 7.94 4.26 1.86
N ASP A 126 8.87 3.72 2.62
CA ASP A 126 8.54 2.84 3.74
C ASP A 126 7.80 3.63 4.84
N ASP A 127 6.68 3.09 5.34
CA ASP A 127 5.87 3.71 6.39
C ASP A 127 6.53 3.70 7.78
N ASP A 128 7.68 3.02 7.93
CA ASP A 128 8.42 2.85 9.16
C ASP A 128 9.70 3.68 9.26
N CYS A 129 9.93 4.58 8.31
CA CYS A 129 11.04 5.51 8.38
C CYS A 129 10.82 6.56 9.48
N ASP A 130 11.90 7.07 10.06
CA ASP A 130 11.83 8.13 11.07
C ASP A 130 11.63 9.50 10.44
N TYR A 131 12.25 9.70 9.27
CA TYR A 131 12.22 10.96 8.55
C TYR A 131 12.21 10.75 7.05
N ILE A 132 11.57 11.69 6.36
CA ILE A 132 11.75 11.88 4.93
C ILE A 132 12.42 13.22 4.62
N GLN A 133 13.28 13.25 3.61
CA GLN A 133 13.95 14.45 3.13
C GLN A 133 13.84 14.54 1.61
N PRO A 134 13.20 15.57 1.07
CA PRO A 134 13.09 15.71 -0.38
C PRO A 134 14.44 16.05 -1.01
N PHE A 135 14.60 15.75 -2.29
CA PHE A 135 15.75 16.21 -3.06
C PHE A 135 15.36 16.51 -4.50
N ILE A 136 16.15 17.35 -5.14
CA ILE A 136 16.03 17.64 -6.56
C ILE A 136 17.42 17.84 -7.17
N GLN A 137 17.59 17.40 -8.41
CA GLN A 137 18.76 17.74 -9.22
C GLN A 137 18.33 18.70 -10.33
N LEU A 138 19.03 19.83 -10.43
CA LEU A 138 18.74 20.89 -11.37
C LEU A 138 19.91 21.09 -12.32
N ARG A 139 19.61 21.13 -13.63
CA ARG A 139 20.55 21.56 -14.66
C ARG A 139 20.34 23.04 -14.94
N VAL A 140 21.37 23.85 -14.68
CA VAL A 140 21.34 25.30 -14.79
C VAL A 140 22.33 25.77 -15.86
N PRO A 141 21.94 26.68 -16.77
CA PRO A 141 22.76 27.06 -17.94
C PRO A 141 23.90 28.03 -17.62
N ARG A 142 23.83 28.70 -16.46
CA ARG A 142 24.82 29.65 -15.96
C ARG A 142 24.78 29.69 -14.44
N ASN A 143 25.83 30.20 -13.81
CA ASN A 143 25.82 30.42 -12.36
C ASN A 143 24.68 31.36 -11.99
N ALA A 144 23.95 31.03 -10.93
CA ALA A 144 22.80 31.79 -10.47
C ALA A 144 22.63 31.61 -8.96
N ALA A 145 22.12 32.64 -8.30
CA ALA A 145 21.62 32.55 -6.93
C ALA A 145 20.10 32.65 -6.98
N GLY A 146 19.40 31.88 -6.15
CA GLY A 146 17.96 31.96 -6.08
C GLY A 146 17.39 31.14 -4.93
N THR A 147 16.18 31.52 -4.56
CA THR A 147 15.42 30.84 -3.52
C THR A 147 14.76 29.59 -4.09
N ILE A 148 14.91 28.46 -3.42
CA ILE A 148 14.28 27.19 -3.78
C ILE A 148 13.42 26.76 -2.60
N ALA A 149 12.13 26.52 -2.86
CA ALA A 149 11.21 26.00 -1.85
C ALA A 149 10.80 24.56 -2.18
N PHE A 150 10.76 23.73 -1.14
CA PHE A 150 10.22 22.39 -1.14
C PHE A 150 8.94 22.38 -0.31
N GLU A 151 7.86 21.92 -0.91
CA GLU A 151 6.56 21.75 -0.24
C GLU A 151 6.15 20.27 -0.37
N ILE A 152 5.64 19.67 0.71
CA ILE A 152 5.02 18.34 0.66
C ILE A 152 3.58 18.47 1.13
N PHE A 153 2.68 17.95 0.31
CA PHE A 153 1.26 17.85 0.56
C PHE A 153 0.90 16.39 0.78
N ASP A 154 0.09 16.14 1.80
CA ASP A 154 -0.46 14.82 2.06
C ASP A 154 -1.51 14.41 1.01
N LYS A 155 -2.11 13.23 1.18
CA LYS A 155 -3.18 12.73 0.31
C LYS A 155 -4.43 13.62 0.25
N ASN A 156 -4.67 14.43 1.28
CA ASN A 156 -5.81 15.32 1.38
C ASN A 156 -5.50 16.71 0.77
N GLY A 157 -4.24 16.93 0.37
CA GLY A 157 -3.76 18.21 -0.12
C GLY A 157 -3.37 19.19 0.99
N GLU A 158 -3.21 18.72 2.23
CA GLU A 158 -2.74 19.53 3.35
C GLU A 158 -1.23 19.67 3.31
N LEU A 159 -0.72 20.88 3.51
CA LEU A 159 0.71 21.17 3.54
C LEU A 159 1.32 20.65 4.86
N VAL A 160 2.09 19.57 4.79
CA VAL A 160 2.73 18.93 5.95
C VAL A 160 4.21 19.25 6.09
N PHE A 161 4.84 19.75 5.03
CA PHE A 161 6.23 20.19 5.05
C PHE A 161 6.43 21.39 4.14
N MET A 162 7.17 22.39 4.62
CA MET A 162 7.64 23.51 3.81
C MET A 162 9.04 23.90 4.26
N HIS A 163 9.97 23.98 3.30
CA HIS A 163 11.31 24.50 3.55
C HIS A 163 11.77 25.33 2.36
N GLU A 164 12.21 26.55 2.64
CA GLU A 164 12.64 27.52 1.65
C GLU A 164 14.01 28.07 2.08
N ASP A 165 14.97 28.06 1.15
CA ASP A 165 16.31 28.57 1.41
C ASP A 165 16.95 29.15 0.12
N GLU A 166 17.98 29.98 0.30
CA GLU A 166 18.77 30.55 -0.79
C GLU A 166 19.91 29.61 -1.19
N TYR A 167 19.96 29.27 -2.49
CA TYR A 167 20.99 28.39 -3.04
C TYR A 167 21.87 29.10 -4.06
N GLN A 168 23.17 28.85 -3.98
CA GLN A 168 24.16 29.25 -4.99
C GLN A 168 24.34 28.11 -6.00
N LEU A 169 23.69 28.22 -7.16
CA LEU A 169 23.70 27.22 -8.21
C LEU A 169 24.87 27.48 -9.17
N GLN A 170 25.61 26.43 -9.47
CA GLN A 170 26.67 26.43 -10.47
C GLN A 170 26.13 26.05 -11.84
N THR A 171 26.85 26.42 -12.89
CA THR A 171 26.57 25.96 -14.25
C THR A 171 26.68 24.43 -14.31
N GLY A 172 25.70 23.75 -14.90
CA GLY A 172 25.64 22.30 -14.96
C GLY A 172 24.63 21.71 -13.96
N THR A 173 24.89 20.49 -13.48
CA THR A 173 23.99 19.77 -12.56
C THR A 173 24.28 20.12 -11.12
N ASN A 174 23.24 20.48 -10.37
CA ASN A 174 23.30 20.83 -8.95
C ASN A 174 22.35 19.91 -8.19
N LEU A 175 22.85 19.24 -7.14
CA LEU A 175 22.00 18.55 -6.17
C LEU A 175 21.56 19.57 -5.11
N VAL A 176 20.26 19.66 -4.90
CA VAL A 176 19.65 20.52 -3.89
C VAL A 176 18.87 19.63 -2.92
N VAL A 177 19.20 19.76 -1.65
CA VAL A 177 18.56 19.08 -0.52
C VAL A 177 18.30 20.14 0.56
N PRO A 178 17.08 20.27 1.08
CA PRO A 178 16.80 21.18 2.18
C PRO A 178 17.52 20.73 3.46
N ALA A 179 17.84 21.65 4.36
CA ALA A 179 18.44 21.26 5.64
C ALA A 179 17.43 20.57 6.57
N ALA A 180 16.14 20.87 6.39
CA ALA A 180 15.06 20.28 7.17
C ALA A 180 14.64 18.90 6.64
N ARG A 181 14.14 18.06 7.56
CA ARG A 181 13.50 16.77 7.29
C ARG A 181 12.09 16.77 7.86
N LEU A 182 11.17 16.06 7.23
CA LEU A 182 9.84 15.81 7.77
C LEU A 182 9.89 14.58 8.67
N PRO A 183 9.63 14.70 9.98
CA PRO A 183 9.43 13.54 10.85
C PRO A 183 8.20 12.75 10.39
N VAL A 184 8.32 11.43 10.38
CA VAL A 184 7.20 10.53 10.10
C VAL A 184 6.78 9.91 11.43
N HIS A 185 5.48 9.91 11.69
CA HIS A 185 4.92 9.37 12.92
C HIS A 185 3.94 8.23 12.60
N ASP A 186 3.90 7.21 13.45
CA ASP A 186 2.99 6.06 13.30
C ASP A 186 1.50 6.47 13.28
N GLU A 187 1.16 7.62 13.87
CA GLU A 187 -0.20 8.17 13.90
C GLU A 187 -0.57 8.93 12.62
N GLN A 188 0.42 9.21 11.76
CA GLN A 188 0.19 9.93 10.52
C GLN A 188 -0.44 9.00 9.49
N ASP A 189 -1.51 9.47 8.85
CA ASP A 189 -2.22 8.73 7.82
C ASP A 189 -1.42 8.70 6.51
N ASN A 190 -0.39 7.85 6.50
CA ASN A 190 0.57 7.67 5.42
C ASN A 190 0.01 6.79 4.29
N ASN A 191 -1.27 6.89 3.94
CA ASN A 191 -1.80 6.19 2.76
C ASN A 191 -2.00 7.14 1.57
N GLY A 192 -2.35 6.55 0.42
CA GLY A 192 -2.64 7.31 -0.79
C GLY A 192 -1.40 7.91 -1.46
N THR A 193 -1.64 8.95 -2.26
CA THR A 193 -0.61 9.63 -3.05
C THR A 193 -0.35 11.00 -2.46
N TRP A 194 0.89 11.25 -2.10
CA TRP A 194 1.37 12.53 -1.63
C TRP A 194 2.03 13.28 -2.78
N GLU A 195 2.04 14.61 -2.69
CA GLU A 195 2.62 15.48 -3.71
C GLU A 195 3.74 16.31 -3.10
N MET A 196 4.93 16.23 -3.69
CA MET A 196 6.02 17.16 -3.46
C MET A 196 6.04 18.21 -4.57
N ARG A 197 6.07 19.49 -4.20
CA ARG A 197 6.31 20.59 -5.14
C ARG A 197 7.67 21.20 -4.88
N VAL A 198 8.33 21.60 -5.96
CA VAL A 198 9.55 22.38 -5.90
C VAL A 198 9.37 23.65 -6.71
N SER A 199 9.63 24.80 -6.10
CA SER A 199 9.62 26.10 -6.75
C SER A 199 11.00 26.75 -6.76
N VAL A 200 11.24 27.59 -7.76
CA VAL A 200 12.40 28.49 -7.80
C VAL A 200 11.86 29.92 -7.89
N GLY A 201 12.10 30.71 -6.85
CA GLY A 201 11.32 31.92 -6.60
C GLY A 201 9.83 31.59 -6.53
N ASN A 202 9.01 32.25 -7.35
CA ASN A 202 7.55 32.06 -7.37
C ASN A 202 7.06 31.08 -8.45
N ILE A 203 7.95 30.33 -9.09
CA ILE A 203 7.61 29.43 -10.20
C ILE A 203 7.77 27.98 -9.73
N ILE A 204 6.70 27.20 -9.74
CA ILE A 204 6.74 25.75 -9.52
C ILE A 204 7.42 25.11 -10.72
N ILE A 205 8.59 24.52 -10.52
CA ILE A 205 9.39 23.89 -11.58
C ILE A 205 9.15 22.38 -11.70
N ALA A 206 8.63 21.74 -10.64
CA ALA A 206 8.32 20.33 -10.64
C ALA A 206 7.21 20.00 -9.62
N ARG A 207 6.35 19.04 -9.98
CA ARG A 207 5.39 18.37 -9.07
C ARG A 207 5.63 16.87 -9.13
N HIS A 208 6.12 16.30 -8.04
CA HIS A 208 6.44 14.89 -7.93
C HIS A 208 5.41 14.20 -7.02
N GLU A 209 4.87 13.09 -7.49
CA GLU A 209 3.94 12.28 -6.71
C GLU A 209 4.70 11.07 -6.19
N PHE A 210 4.52 10.75 -4.92
CA PHE A 210 5.01 9.52 -4.29
C PHE A 210 3.92 8.94 -3.39
N GLY A 211 4.06 7.67 -3.04
CA GLY A 211 3.15 7.00 -2.10
C GLY A 211 3.95 6.34 -1.00
N TRP A 212 3.24 5.59 -0.16
CA TRP A 212 3.81 4.82 0.93
C TRP A 212 3.54 3.33 0.72
N GLU A 213 4.47 2.49 1.15
CA GLU A 213 4.25 1.05 1.25
C GLU A 213 4.04 0.70 2.73
N ALA A 214 2.91 0.05 3.01
CA ALA A 214 2.62 -0.42 4.35
C ALA A 214 3.55 -1.59 4.68
N THR A 215 4.34 -1.46 5.74
CA THR A 215 5.11 -2.58 6.27
C THR A 215 4.14 -3.44 7.07
N GLU A 216 3.80 -4.63 6.57
CA GLU A 216 2.88 -5.52 7.29
C GLU A 216 3.38 -5.80 8.73
N ALA A 217 2.54 -5.38 9.70
CA ALA A 217 2.54 -5.64 11.14
C ALA A 217 3.33 -4.67 12.08
N PRO A 218 2.73 -3.53 12.47
CA PRO A 218 3.13 -2.73 13.63
C PRO A 218 3.13 -3.53 14.96
N ASP A 219 2.26 -4.54 15.11
CA ASP A 219 2.18 -5.36 16.33
C ASP A 219 3.33 -6.37 16.49
N PHE A 220 4.06 -6.65 15.41
CA PHE A 220 5.24 -7.51 15.45
C PHE A 220 6.45 -6.79 16.06
N ARG A 221 6.54 -5.45 15.89
CA ARG A 221 7.68 -4.64 16.38
C ARG A 221 7.70 -4.47 17.88
N ARG A 222 6.55 -4.50 18.56
CA ARG A 222 6.47 -4.36 20.03
C ARG A 222 6.96 -5.60 20.80
N HIS A 223 7.22 -6.73 20.12
CA HIS A 223 7.44 -8.02 20.76
C HIS A 223 8.70 -8.78 20.29
N VAL A 224 9.50 -8.16 19.42
CA VAL A 224 10.81 -8.67 18.98
C VAL A 224 11.89 -7.87 19.72
N GLY A 225 12.63 -8.54 20.60
CA GLY A 225 13.74 -7.92 21.33
C GLY A 225 14.91 -7.57 20.41
N GLU A 226 15.77 -6.66 20.88
CA GLU A 226 16.96 -6.13 20.19
C GLU A 226 18.00 -7.21 19.79
N ASP A 227 17.87 -8.43 20.30
CA ASP A 227 18.73 -9.59 20.00
C ASP A 227 18.09 -10.64 19.07
N GLY A 228 16.88 -10.38 18.57
CA GLY A 228 16.15 -11.29 17.68
C GLY A 228 15.47 -12.47 18.39
N GLU A 229 15.38 -12.46 19.72
CA GLU A 229 14.60 -13.45 20.45
C GLU A 229 13.10 -13.10 20.49
N ILE A 230 12.27 -14.11 20.21
CA ILE A 230 10.81 -14.01 20.32
C ILE A 230 10.45 -14.11 21.80
N SER A 231 9.84 -13.05 22.34
CA SER A 231 9.37 -13.04 23.73
C SER A 231 8.41 -14.21 24.04
N SER A 232 8.52 -14.77 25.24
CA SER A 232 7.64 -15.83 25.75
C SER A 232 6.17 -15.43 25.73
N GLU A 233 5.90 -14.12 25.79
CA GLU A 233 4.58 -13.50 25.70
C GLU A 233 4.01 -13.56 24.29
N LEU A 234 4.79 -13.28 23.22
CA LEU A 234 4.35 -13.48 21.83
C LEU A 234 4.05 -14.97 21.57
N ARG A 235 4.87 -15.86 22.14
CA ARG A 235 4.66 -17.31 22.02
C ARG A 235 3.38 -17.76 22.72
N ALA A 236 3.04 -17.13 23.84
CA ALA A 236 1.78 -17.37 24.57
C ALA A 236 0.57 -16.76 23.86
N ALA A 237 0.68 -15.56 23.28
CA ALA A 237 -0.37 -14.92 22.51
C ALA A 237 -0.73 -15.70 21.24
N LEU A 238 0.27 -16.28 20.56
CA LEU A 238 0.08 -17.20 19.43
C LEU A 238 -0.55 -18.54 19.84
N TYR A 239 -0.42 -18.93 21.11
CA TYR A 239 -1.01 -20.16 21.64
C TYR A 239 -2.45 -19.94 22.15
N ASN A 240 -2.72 -18.83 22.85
CA ASN A 240 -4.02 -18.50 23.43
C ASN A 240 -5.07 -18.05 22.39
N SER A 241 -4.65 -17.34 21.33
CA SER A 241 -5.55 -16.93 20.23
C SER A 241 -6.18 -18.09 19.46
N ARG A 242 -5.68 -19.33 19.65
CA ARG A 242 -6.26 -20.54 19.05
C ARG A 242 -7.28 -21.26 19.94
N ILE A 243 -7.43 -20.88 21.22
CA ILE A 243 -8.29 -21.58 22.19
C ILE A 243 -9.48 -20.71 22.67
N GLU A 244 -9.46 -19.39 22.51
CA GLU A 244 -10.41 -18.48 23.20
C GLU A 244 -11.60 -17.96 22.37
N GLN A 245 -11.98 -18.62 21.28
CA GLN A 245 -13.29 -18.37 20.64
C GLN A 245 -14.17 -19.61 20.77
N LEU A 246 -14.93 -19.65 21.87
CA LEU A 246 -16.35 -20.05 21.98
C LEU A 246 -16.65 -20.30 23.47
N SER A 247 -17.29 -19.35 24.16
CA SER A 247 -17.86 -19.59 25.48
C SER A 247 -19.21 -20.31 25.35
N ILE A 248 -19.46 -21.25 26.26
CA ILE A 248 -20.66 -22.11 26.28
C ILE A 248 -21.94 -21.37 26.69
N ASP A 249 -21.83 -20.17 27.27
CA ASP A 249 -22.99 -19.35 27.61
C ASP A 249 -23.65 -18.69 26.38
N ASP A 250 -22.91 -18.45 25.29
CA ASP A 250 -23.47 -18.01 24.01
C ASP A 250 -24.26 -19.13 23.29
N LEU A 251 -24.11 -20.39 23.71
CA LEU A 251 -24.84 -21.54 23.18
C LEU A 251 -26.14 -21.85 23.93
N LEU A 252 -26.48 -21.11 24.99
CA LEU A 252 -27.70 -21.32 25.78
C LEU A 252 -28.70 -20.17 25.71
N ALA A 253 -28.28 -18.96 25.33
CA ALA A 253 -29.18 -17.80 25.24
C ALA A 253 -30.16 -17.86 24.05
N ASP A 254 -29.83 -18.60 22.98
CA ASP A 254 -30.65 -18.64 21.76
C ASP A 254 -31.77 -19.70 21.80
N GLN A 255 -32.01 -20.36 22.95
CA GLN A 255 -33.07 -21.37 23.12
C GLN A 255 -34.34 -20.89 23.85
N GLU A 256 -34.35 -19.70 24.45
CA GLU A 256 -35.54 -19.23 25.19
C GLU A 256 -36.49 -18.32 24.38
N ASP A 257 -36.03 -17.70 23.29
CA ASP A 257 -36.85 -16.72 22.57
C ASP A 257 -37.77 -17.31 21.47
N ASP A 258 -37.50 -18.51 20.96
CA ASP A 258 -38.30 -19.11 19.88
C ASP A 258 -39.59 -19.81 20.33
N GLN A 259 -39.83 -19.97 21.65
CA GLN A 259 -41.07 -20.59 22.16
C GLN A 259 -42.26 -19.62 22.29
N GLN A 260 -42.09 -18.31 22.08
CA GLN A 260 -43.19 -17.33 22.28
C GLN A 260 -43.78 -16.72 21.00
N GLN A 261 -43.23 -16.93 19.80
CA GLN A 261 -43.72 -16.26 18.58
C GLN A 261 -44.58 -17.11 17.62
N ALA A 262 -44.82 -18.39 17.88
CA ALA A 262 -45.71 -19.23 17.05
C ALA A 262 -47.14 -19.41 17.61
N ALA A 263 -47.49 -18.64 18.64
CA ALA A 263 -48.85 -18.55 19.17
C ALA A 263 -49.44 -17.16 18.88
N HIS A 264 -49.61 -16.82 17.59
CA HIS A 264 -50.55 -15.79 17.14
C HIS A 264 -50.91 -15.97 15.65
#